data_AF-A0A2S2E2D9-F1
#
_entry.id   AF-A0A2S2E2D9-F1
#
_cell.length_a   1.000
_cell.length_b   1.000
_cell.length_c   1.000
_cell.angle_alpha   90.00
_cell.angle_beta   90.00
_cell.angle_gamma   90.00
#
_symmetry.space_group_name_H-M   'P 1'
#
loop_
_entity.id
_entity.type
_entity.pdbx_description
1 polymer ?
#
loop_
_entity_poly.entity_id
_entity_poly.type
_entity_poly.pdbx_seq_one_letter_code
_entity_poly.pdbx_strand_id
1 'polypeptide(L)'
;MRDLKEEMLTSDIKSAMGFASVSKWVKSILAIVVIVAYFTSSAWLTEVIVISVVVSLILPLGFFDVFIQKLLEYNTQKVEERQTLNATEANEHFEKLYKKVGK
;
A
#
# COMPACT_ATOMS: atom_id res chain seq x y z
N MET A 1 9.60 20.78 -2.06
CA MET A 1 10.15 19.58 -1.38
C MET A 1 9.06 18.69 -0.78
N ARG A 2 7.98 19.22 -0.19
CA ARG A 2 6.84 18.41 0.32
C ARG A 2 6.07 17.68 -0.78
N ASP A 3 5.74 18.36 -1.89
CA ASP A 3 5.03 17.71 -3.01
C ASP A 3 5.79 16.50 -3.59
N LEU A 4 7.11 16.60 -3.73
CA LEU A 4 7.94 15.48 -4.22
C LEU A 4 7.92 14.27 -3.28
N LYS A 5 7.88 14.51 -1.96
CA LYS A 5 7.82 13.42 -0.96
C LYS A 5 6.45 12.74 -0.98
N GLU A 6 5.39 13.52 -1.16
CA GLU A 6 4.01 13.02 -1.25
C GLU A 6 3.78 12.24 -2.55
N GLU A 7 4.29 12.75 -3.67
CA GLU A 7 4.25 12.09 -4.98
C GLU A 7 5.03 10.77 -4.98
N MET A 8 6.20 10.74 -4.32
CA MET A 8 6.95 9.50 -4.08
C MET A 8 6.17 8.49 -3.21
N LEU A 9 5.59 8.92 -2.08
CA LEU A 9 4.79 8.03 -1.22
C LEU A 9 3.58 7.45 -1.96
N THR A 10 2.92 8.26 -2.77
CA THR A 10 1.76 7.84 -3.56
C THR A 10 2.16 6.86 -4.67
N SER A 11 3.31 7.10 -5.31
CA SER A 11 3.92 6.19 -6.29
C SER A 11 4.30 4.85 -5.65
N ASP A 12 4.92 4.87 -4.47
CA ASP A 12 5.33 3.66 -3.74
C ASP A 12 4.11 2.83 -3.32
N ILE A 13 3.06 3.47 -2.81
CA ILE A 13 1.80 2.81 -2.46
C ILE A 13 1.12 2.21 -3.70
N LYS A 14 1.15 2.91 -4.84
CA LYS A 14 0.60 2.42 -6.11
C LYS A 14 1.39 1.23 -6.65
N SER A 15 2.72 1.30 -6.57
CA SER A 15 3.63 0.21 -6.94
C SER A 15 3.38 -1.02 -6.06
N ALA A 16 3.22 -0.81 -4.75
CA ALA A 16 2.87 -1.86 -3.82
C ALA A 16 1.50 -2.51 -4.17
N MET A 17 0.46 -1.72 -4.42
CA MET A 17 -0.82 -2.26 -4.90
C MET A 17 -0.67 -3.04 -6.22
N GLY A 18 0.19 -2.58 -7.13
CA GLY A 18 0.56 -3.28 -8.35
C GLY A 18 1.18 -4.65 -8.07
N PHE A 19 2.17 -4.71 -7.18
CA PHE A 19 2.83 -5.95 -6.76
C PHE A 19 1.84 -6.94 -6.14
N ALA A 20 0.92 -6.47 -5.29
CA ALA A 20 -0.14 -7.31 -4.73
C ALA A 20 -1.01 -7.92 -5.83
N SER A 21 -1.40 -7.12 -6.82
CA SER A 21 -2.18 -7.57 -7.98
C SER A 21 -1.43 -8.61 -8.80
N VAL A 22 -0.15 -8.37 -9.10
CA VAL A 22 0.71 -9.34 -9.81
C VAL A 22 0.84 -10.64 -9.02
N SER A 23 1.02 -10.59 -7.70
CA SER A 23 1.09 -11.80 -6.88
C SER A 23 -0.18 -12.66 -6.96
N LYS A 24 -1.36 -12.03 -7.05
CA LYS A 24 -2.64 -12.73 -7.24
C LYS A 24 -2.67 -13.43 -8.58
N TRP A 25 -2.26 -12.75 -9.65
CA TRP A 25 -2.19 -13.35 -10.99
C TRP A 25 -1.22 -14.53 -11.06
N VAL A 26 -0.04 -14.42 -10.44
CA VAL A 26 0.92 -15.52 -10.36
C VAL A 26 0.32 -16.73 -9.65
N LYS A 27 -0.38 -16.52 -8.53
CA LYS A 27 -1.08 -17.60 -7.80
C LYS A 27 -2.19 -18.24 -8.63
N SER A 28 -2.96 -17.45 -9.37
CA SER A 28 -3.98 -17.96 -10.29
C SER A 28 -3.39 -18.83 -11.40
N ILE A 29 -2.27 -18.40 -12.00
CA ILE A 29 -1.57 -19.17 -13.03
C ILE A 29 -1.05 -20.49 -12.44
N LEU A 30 -0.41 -20.45 -11.27
CA LEU A 30 0.05 -21.66 -10.57
C LEU A 30 -1.10 -22.64 -10.29
N ALA A 31 -2.26 -22.14 -9.86
CA ALA A 31 -3.44 -22.98 -9.64
C ALA A 31 -3.92 -23.66 -10.93
N ILE A 32 -3.95 -22.94 -12.05
CA ILE A 32 -4.30 -23.51 -13.36
C ILE A 32 -3.29 -24.60 -13.76
N VAL A 33 -1.99 -24.36 -13.58
CA VAL A 33 -0.94 -25.34 -13.89
C VAL A 33 -1.10 -26.61 -13.05
N VAL A 34 -1.40 -26.48 -11.75
CA VAL A 34 -1.68 -27.62 -10.87
C VAL A 34 -2.90 -28.40 -11.36
N ILE A 35 -3.99 -27.72 -11.73
CA ILE A 35 -5.20 -28.36 -12.27
C ILE A 35 -4.86 -29.16 -13.54
N VAL A 36 -4.15 -28.57 -14.49
CA VAL A 36 -3.75 -29.24 -15.74
C VAL A 36 -2.86 -30.45 -15.46
N ALA A 37 -1.87 -30.31 -14.57
CA ALA A 37 -0.97 -31.40 -14.18
C ALA A 37 -1.74 -32.56 -13.50
N TYR A 38 -2.78 -32.23 -12.73
CA TYR A 38 -3.64 -33.21 -12.08
C TYR A 38 -4.44 -34.03 -13.10
N PHE A 39 -5.12 -33.37 -14.06
CA PHE A 39 -5.91 -34.06 -15.07
C PHE A 39 -5.07 -34.86 -16.08
N THR A 40 -3.82 -34.46 -16.31
CA THR A 40 -2.90 -35.18 -17.19
C THR A 40 -2.15 -36.33 -16.49
N SER A 41 -2.44 -36.60 -15.20
CA SER A 41 -1.75 -37.60 -14.37
C SER A 41 -0.23 -37.50 -14.48
N SER A 42 0.27 -36.28 -14.49
CA SER A 42 1.66 -36.01 -14.78
C SER A 42 2.55 -36.35 -13.58
N ALA A 43 3.68 -37.01 -13.83
CA ALA A 43 4.60 -37.48 -12.78
C ALA A 43 5.20 -36.36 -11.91
N TRP A 44 5.21 -35.13 -12.43
CA TRP A 44 5.75 -33.92 -11.81
C TRP A 44 4.70 -33.13 -11.00
N LEU A 45 3.46 -33.65 -10.84
CA LEU A 45 2.39 -32.99 -10.08
C LEU A 45 2.84 -32.60 -8.67
N THR A 46 3.51 -33.52 -7.96
CA THR A 46 3.98 -33.28 -6.58
C THR A 46 4.99 -32.13 -6.52
N GLU A 47 5.93 -32.08 -7.46
CA GLU A 47 6.94 -31.01 -7.54
C GLU A 47 6.27 -29.65 -7.79
N VAL A 48 5.32 -29.61 -8.72
CA VAL A 48 4.55 -28.39 -9.05
C VAL A 48 3.75 -27.89 -7.85
N ILE A 49 3.12 -28.81 -7.09
CA ILE A 49 2.37 -28.45 -5.87
C ILE A 49 3.33 -27.85 -4.82
N VAL A 50 4.48 -28.48 -4.57
CA VAL A 50 5.45 -27.98 -3.59
C VAL A 50 5.95 -26.60 -3.97
N ILE A 51 6.34 -26.40 -5.25
CA ILE A 51 6.77 -25.09 -5.75
C ILE A 51 5.66 -24.05 -5.60
N SER A 52 4.42 -24.40 -5.96
CA SER A 52 3.26 -23.50 -5.84
C SER A 52 3.03 -23.04 -4.39
N VAL A 53 3.15 -23.95 -3.43
CA VAL A 53 3.03 -23.62 -1.99
C VAL A 53 4.17 -22.72 -1.53
N VAL A 54 5.41 -23.06 -1.86
CA VAL A 54 6.59 -22.27 -1.48
C VAL A 54 6.51 -20.85 -2.05
N VAL A 55 6.21 -20.71 -3.34
CA VAL A 55 6.04 -19.41 -4.00
C VAL A 55 4.89 -18.62 -3.37
N SER A 56 3.79 -19.30 -3.03
CA SER A 56 2.63 -18.67 -2.41
C SER A 56 2.87 -18.14 -1.01
N LEU A 57 3.77 -18.77 -0.26
CA LEU A 57 4.22 -18.35 1.07
C LEU A 57 5.25 -17.21 0.99
N ILE A 58 6.17 -17.25 0.02
CA ILE A 58 7.23 -16.23 -0.12
C ILE A 58 6.69 -14.90 -0.66
N LEU A 59 5.81 -14.94 -1.67
CA LEU A 59 5.29 -13.72 -2.31
C LEU A 59 4.69 -12.66 -1.36
N PRO A 60 3.90 -13.02 -0.33
CA PRO A 60 3.37 -12.04 0.61
C PRO A 60 4.36 -11.62 1.70
N LEU A 61 5.46 -12.35 1.92
CA LEU A 61 6.44 -12.03 2.97
C LEU A 61 7.21 -10.75 2.59
N GLY A 62 7.06 -9.71 3.40
CA GLY A 62 7.66 -8.40 3.20
C GLY A 62 6.76 -7.39 2.48
N PHE A 63 5.82 -7.84 1.64
CA PHE A 63 4.87 -6.93 0.99
C PHE A 63 3.98 -6.20 2.01
N PHE A 64 3.35 -6.98 2.90
CA PHE A 64 2.40 -6.43 3.86
C PHE A 64 3.04 -5.44 4.83
N ASP A 65 4.26 -5.73 5.28
CA ASP A 65 4.96 -4.90 6.26
C ASP A 65 5.29 -3.51 5.67
N VAL A 66 5.92 -3.50 4.49
CA VAL A 66 6.26 -2.26 3.78
C VAL A 66 4.99 -1.48 3.38
N PHE A 67 3.95 -2.18 2.91
CA PHE A 67 2.70 -1.54 2.54
C PHE A 67 2.01 -0.86 3.73
N ILE A 68 1.88 -1.55 4.87
CA ILE A 68 1.26 -0.99 6.08
C ILE A 68 2.09 0.18 6.61
N GLN A 69 3.42 0.05 6.64
CA GLN A 69 4.31 1.13 7.07
C GLN A 69 4.14 2.39 6.21
N LYS A 70 4.11 2.24 4.88
CA LYS A 70 3.93 3.36 3.94
C LYS A 70 2.54 3.98 4.03
N LEU A 71 1.51 3.17 4.22
CA LEU A 71 0.14 3.64 4.36
C LEU A 71 -0.06 4.40 5.68
N LEU A 72 0.58 3.95 6.77
CA LEU A 72 0.63 4.69 8.03
C LEU A 72 1.35 6.03 7.87
N GLU A 73 2.53 6.03 7.23
CA GLU A 73 3.33 7.24 6.99
C GLU A 73 2.53 8.29 6.19
N TYR A 74 1.81 7.85 5.15
CA TYR A 74 0.94 8.73 4.35
C TYR A 74 -0.20 9.34 5.17
N ASN A 75 -0.91 8.53 5.96
CA ASN A 75 -2.02 9.02 6.78
C ASN A 75 -1.55 9.98 7.88
N THR A 76 -0.43 9.69 8.53
CA THR A 76 0.17 10.59 9.53
C THR A 76 0.50 11.94 8.91
N GLN A 77 1.14 11.96 7.73
CA GLN A 77 1.41 13.22 7.03
C GLN A 77 0.13 14.00 6.77
N LYS A 78 -0.92 13.37 6.21
CA LYS A 78 -2.20 14.05 5.93
C LYS A 78 -2.85 14.65 7.18
N VAL A 79 -2.75 13.98 8.33
CA VAL A 79 -3.27 14.51 9.60
C VAL A 79 -2.48 15.75 10.04
N GLU A 80 -1.16 15.72 9.96
CA GLU A 80 -0.31 16.88 10.28
C GLU A 80 -0.62 18.08 9.38
N GLU A 81 -0.87 17.85 8.07
CA GLU A 81 -1.27 18.92 7.16
C GLU A 81 -2.57 19.58 7.61
N ARG A 82 -3.57 18.77 7.97
CA ARG A 82 -4.87 19.27 8.44
C ARG A 82 -4.75 20.02 9.77
N GLN A 83 -3.92 19.56 10.69
CA GLN A 83 -3.67 20.28 11.94
C GLN A 83 -3.03 21.64 11.69
N THR A 84 -2.06 21.70 10.78
CA THR A 84 -1.39 22.96 10.42
C THR A 84 -2.36 23.94 9.78
N LEU A 85 -3.22 23.46 8.88
CA LEU A 85 -4.26 24.25 8.22
C LEU A 85 -5.26 24.81 9.23
N ASN A 86 -5.78 23.96 10.11
CA ASN A 86 -6.72 24.36 11.16
C ASN A 86 -6.11 25.38 12.12
N ALA A 87 -4.83 25.21 12.50
CA ALA A 87 -4.13 26.17 13.35
C ALA A 87 -3.95 27.54 12.66
N THR A 88 -3.66 27.53 11.36
CA THR A 88 -3.53 28.75 10.56
C THR A 88 -4.86 29.49 10.45
N GLU A 89 -5.93 28.78 10.09
CA GLU A 89 -7.29 29.35 10.01
C GLU A 89 -7.75 29.88 11.37
N ALA A 90 -7.52 29.14 12.46
CA ALA A 90 -7.85 29.59 13.80
C ALA A 90 -7.11 30.89 14.15
N ASN A 91 -5.81 30.99 13.85
CA ASN A 91 -5.04 32.21 14.07
C ASN A 91 -5.58 33.40 13.26
N GLU A 92 -5.96 33.21 12.00
CA GLU A 92 -6.59 34.27 11.20
C GLU A 92 -7.91 34.74 11.82
N HIS A 93 -8.71 33.80 12.34
CA HIS A 93 -9.95 34.12 13.04
C HIS A 93 -9.71 34.87 14.36
N PHE A 94 -8.71 34.46 15.15
CA PHE A 94 -8.31 35.16 16.36
C PHE A 94 -7.80 36.56 16.06
N GLU A 95 -6.97 36.74 15.03
CA GLU A 95 -6.45 38.04 14.64
C GLU A 95 -7.55 39.00 14.17
N LYS A 96 -8.54 38.49 13.41
CA LYS A 96 -9.74 39.25 13.04
C LYS A 96 -10.57 39.66 14.27
N LEU A 97 -10.71 38.77 15.26
CA LEU A 97 -11.39 39.08 16.52
C LEU A 97 -10.65 40.13 17.33
N TYR A 98 -9.33 39.99 17.51
CA TYR A 98 -8.50 40.97 18.21
C TYR A 98 -8.55 42.35 17.56
N LYS A 99 -8.49 42.43 16.22
CA LYS A 99 -8.64 43.69 15.48
C LYS A 99 -10.04 44.31 15.63
N LYS A 100 -11.06 43.51 15.91
CA LYS A 100 -12.45 43.96 16.07
C LYS A 100 -12.78 44.40 17.51
N VAL A 101 -12.11 43.80 18.50
CA VAL A 101 -12.30 44.10 19.95
C VAL A 101 -11.30 45.14 20.46
N GLY A 102 -10.12 45.25 19.84
CA GLY A 102 -9.09 46.24 20.19
C GLY A 102 -9.33 47.65 19.64
N LYS A 103 -10.57 47.99 19.28
CA LYS A 103 -11.04 49.34 18.97
C LYS A 103 -12.10 49.73 19.98
#